data_AF-A0A1C4YJQ4-F1
#
_entry.id   AF-A0A1C4YJQ4-F1
#
_cell.length_a   1.000
_cell.length_b   1.000
_cell.length_c   1.000
_cell.angle_alpha   90.00
_cell.angle_beta   90.00
_cell.angle_gamma   90.00
#
_symmetry.space_group_name_H-M   'P 1'
#
loop_
_entity.id
_entity.type
_entity.pdbx_description
1 polymer ?
#
loop_
_entity_poly.entity_id
_entity_poly.type
_entity_poly.pdbx_seq_one_letter_code
_entity_poly.pdbx_strand_id
1 'polypeptide(L)'
;MNRRTAPAAPGDALAGALAAEYAAIYAYGPIGVRLTDADRRAARTAEAAHRARRDALVLQLSATGGTVPADQAGYALPFPVTDRASALRLAVQVEDRTAAFWRAALPVTTGADRTRALNALTDCAVRATRWRRSAGITPLTVPFPGRPA
;
A
#
# COMPACT_ATOMS: atom_id res chain seq x y z
N MET A 1 -18.12 3.41 6.03
CA MET A 1 -16.69 3.11 6.32
C MET A 1 -16.46 3.33 7.81
N ASN A 2 -16.29 2.25 8.56
CA ASN A 2 -16.18 2.26 10.03
C ASN A 2 -14.94 3.04 10.50
N ARG A 3 -15.08 3.73 11.64
CA ARG A 3 -13.97 4.38 12.36
C ARG A 3 -12.85 3.36 12.58
N ARG A 4 -11.62 3.69 12.17
CA ARG A 4 -10.44 2.86 12.49
C ARG A 4 -10.11 3.00 13.97
N THR A 5 -10.24 1.91 14.73
CA THR A 5 -9.57 1.73 16.02
C THR A 5 -8.07 1.56 15.76
N ALA A 6 -7.22 2.19 16.58
CA ALA A 6 -5.78 1.96 16.48
C ALA A 6 -5.45 0.49 16.83
N PRO A 7 -4.53 -0.18 16.12
CA PRO A 7 -4.15 -1.55 16.48
C PRO A 7 -3.48 -1.55 17.86
N ALA A 8 -3.95 -2.41 18.77
CA ALA A 8 -3.45 -2.50 20.14
C ALA A 8 -2.16 -3.33 20.24
N ALA A 9 -1.94 -4.26 19.29
CA ALA A 9 -0.79 -5.16 19.27
C ALA A 9 -0.05 -5.14 17.91
N PRO A 10 1.27 -5.40 17.88
CA PRO A 10 2.03 -5.48 16.63
C PRO A 10 1.48 -6.51 15.63
N GLY A 11 0.99 -7.66 16.09
CA GLY A 11 0.38 -8.69 15.23
C GLY A 11 -0.83 -8.16 14.45
N ASP A 12 -1.73 -7.42 15.11
CA ASP A 12 -2.92 -6.84 14.48
C ASP A 12 -2.54 -5.77 13.44
N ALA A 13 -1.53 -4.95 13.74
CA ALA A 13 -1.06 -3.93 12.82
C ALA A 13 -0.43 -4.56 11.55
N LEU A 14 0.34 -5.63 11.72
CA LEU A 14 0.94 -6.37 10.61
C LEU A 14 -0.09 -7.16 9.80
N ALA A 15 -1.11 -7.73 10.45
CA ALA A 15 -2.25 -8.34 9.76
C ALA A 15 -3.04 -7.30 8.95
N GLY A 16 -3.25 -6.09 9.50
CA GLY A 16 -3.84 -4.97 8.78
C GLY A 16 -3.01 -4.52 7.58
N ALA A 17 -1.67 -4.50 7.72
CA ALA A 17 -0.76 -4.23 6.61
C ALA A 17 -0.85 -5.32 5.54
N LEU A 18 -0.90 -6.60 5.92
CA LEU A 18 -1.08 -7.71 4.99
C LEU A 18 -2.39 -7.59 4.19
N ALA A 19 -3.50 -7.23 4.86
CA ALA A 19 -4.77 -6.98 4.18
C ALA A 19 -4.67 -5.83 3.14
N ALA A 20 -3.88 -4.78 3.45
CA ALA A 20 -3.63 -3.70 2.52
C ALA A 20 -2.75 -4.13 1.32
N GLU A 21 -1.77 -5.02 1.54
CA GLU A 21 -0.96 -5.58 0.47
C GLU A 21 -1.80 -6.41 -0.51
N TYR A 22 -2.72 -7.25 -0.03
CA TYR A 22 -3.66 -7.99 -0.89
C TYR A 22 -4.47 -7.03 -1.78
N ALA A 23 -5.08 -6.00 -1.18
CA ALA A 23 -5.85 -5.01 -1.91
C ALA A 23 -5.01 -4.23 -2.94
N ALA A 24 -3.75 -3.92 -2.61
CA ALA A 24 -2.83 -3.24 -3.52
C ALA A 24 -2.50 -4.12 -4.74
N ILE A 25 -2.19 -5.40 -4.53
CA ILE A 25 -1.92 -6.36 -5.60
C ILE A 25 -3.14 -6.47 -6.53
N TYR A 26 -4.33 -6.63 -5.96
CA TYR A 26 -5.56 -6.65 -6.75
C TYR A 26 -5.74 -5.38 -7.59
N ALA A 27 -5.57 -4.20 -6.98
CA ALA A 27 -5.78 -2.92 -7.66
C ALA A 27 -4.80 -2.68 -8.82
N TYR A 28 -3.58 -3.22 -8.74
CA TYR A 28 -2.59 -3.07 -9.81
C TYR A 28 -2.96 -3.80 -11.12
N GLY A 29 -3.85 -4.79 -11.08
CA GLY A 29 -4.43 -5.42 -12.27
C GLY A 29 -5.19 -4.42 -13.16
N PRO A 30 -6.33 -3.85 -12.71
CA PRO A 30 -7.08 -2.87 -13.48
C PRO A 30 -6.30 -1.57 -13.74
N ILE A 31 -5.37 -1.17 -12.86
CA ILE A 31 -4.45 -0.05 -13.15
C ILE A 31 -3.60 -0.39 -14.38
N GLY A 32 -2.90 -1.51 -14.37
CA GLY A 32 -1.93 -1.88 -15.42
C GLY A 32 -2.55 -1.99 -16.82
N VAL A 33 -3.82 -2.42 -16.90
CA VAL A 33 -4.58 -2.52 -18.17
C VAL A 33 -4.79 -1.15 -18.82
N ARG A 34 -4.93 -0.08 -18.03
CA ARG A 34 -5.19 1.28 -18.51
C ARG A 34 -3.93 2.10 -18.79
N LEU A 35 -2.75 1.58 -18.45
CA LEU A 35 -1.47 2.26 -18.65
C LEU A 35 -0.71 1.70 -19.86
N THR A 36 0.20 2.49 -20.42
CA THR A 36 1.09 2.08 -21.52
C THR A 36 2.56 2.33 -21.17
N ASP A 37 3.46 1.75 -21.96
CA ASP A 37 4.90 2.05 -21.95
C ASP A 37 5.54 2.06 -20.56
N ALA A 38 6.16 3.18 -20.19
CA ALA A 38 6.86 3.36 -18.92
C ALA A 38 5.92 3.23 -17.72
N ASP A 39 4.70 3.78 -17.80
CA ASP A 39 3.71 3.68 -16.73
C ASP A 39 3.26 2.23 -16.52
N ARG A 40 3.07 1.46 -17.61
CA ARG A 40 2.74 0.02 -17.50
C ARG A 40 3.88 -0.78 -16.88
N ARG A 41 5.14 -0.49 -17.24
CA ARG A 41 6.31 -1.13 -16.61
C ARG A 41 6.39 -0.79 -15.13
N ALA A 42 6.16 0.48 -14.77
CA ALA A 42 6.15 0.93 -13.37
C ALA A 42 5.04 0.24 -12.55
N ALA A 43 3.85 0.04 -13.12
CA ALA A 43 2.76 -0.68 -12.47
C ALA A 43 3.11 -2.16 -12.19
N ARG A 44 3.75 -2.85 -13.15
CA ARG A 44 4.22 -4.23 -12.94
C ARG A 44 5.29 -4.31 -11.86
N THR A 45 6.22 -3.37 -11.83
CA THR A 45 7.24 -3.30 -10.77
C THR A 45 6.61 -3.04 -9.40
N ALA A 46 5.60 -2.18 -9.32
CA ALA A 46 4.89 -1.92 -8.07
C ALA A 46 4.12 -3.16 -7.59
N GLU A 47 3.39 -3.83 -8.48
CA GLU A 47 2.70 -5.09 -8.16
C GLU A 47 3.68 -6.16 -7.64
N ALA A 48 4.83 -6.33 -8.30
CA ALA A 48 5.86 -7.28 -7.87
C ALA A 48 6.41 -6.93 -6.47
N ALA A 49 6.62 -5.65 -6.17
CA ALA A 49 7.06 -5.21 -4.85
C ALA A 49 6.03 -5.50 -3.75
N HIS A 50 4.75 -5.30 -4.03
CA HIS A 50 3.67 -5.65 -3.11
C HIS A 50 3.56 -7.17 -2.90
N ARG A 51 3.68 -7.98 -3.97
CA ARG A 51 3.70 -9.45 -3.86
C ARG A 51 4.86 -9.95 -3.00
N ALA A 52 6.08 -9.47 -3.23
CA ALA A 52 7.24 -9.83 -2.42
C ALA A 52 7.04 -9.49 -0.94
N ARG A 53 6.40 -8.35 -0.66
CA ARG A 53 6.11 -7.90 0.70
C ARG A 53 5.02 -8.73 1.38
N ARG A 54 3.94 -9.04 0.66
CA ARG A 54 2.89 -9.95 1.11
C ARG A 54 3.49 -11.30 1.50
N ASP A 55 4.34 -11.88 0.65
CA ASP A 55 4.94 -13.20 0.90
C ASP A 55 5.82 -13.18 2.15
N ALA A 56 6.64 -12.14 2.31
CA ALA A 56 7.44 -11.94 3.52
C ALA A 56 6.59 -11.78 4.79
N LEU A 57 5.48 -11.04 4.71
CA LEU A 57 4.55 -10.86 5.83
C LEU A 57 3.83 -12.15 6.23
N VAL A 58 3.38 -12.94 5.26
CA VAL A 58 2.73 -14.24 5.50
C VAL A 58 3.69 -15.16 6.25
N LEU A 59 4.95 -15.25 5.81
CA LEU A 59 5.98 -16.04 6.49
C LEU A 59 6.25 -15.51 7.90
N GLN A 60 6.37 -14.20 8.06
CA GLN A 60 6.61 -13.57 9.36
C GLN A 60 5.48 -13.86 10.35
N LEU A 61 4.22 -13.62 9.97
CA LEU A 61 3.06 -13.83 10.83
C LEU A 61 2.90 -15.31 11.19
N SER A 62 3.14 -16.21 10.24
CA SER A 62 3.10 -17.65 10.48
C SER A 62 4.17 -18.09 11.49
N ALA A 63 5.40 -17.55 11.37
CA ALA A 63 6.50 -17.90 12.25
C ALA A 63 6.34 -17.38 13.70
N THR A 64 5.63 -16.26 13.90
CA THR A 64 5.41 -15.67 15.22
C THR A 64 4.08 -16.08 15.86
N GLY A 65 3.32 -17.00 15.23
CA GLY A 65 2.01 -17.41 15.71
C GLY A 65 0.93 -16.33 15.58
N GLY A 66 1.19 -15.30 14.77
CA GLY A 66 0.22 -14.24 14.46
C GLY A 66 -0.88 -14.72 13.52
N THR A 67 -2.00 -13.98 13.49
CA THR A 67 -3.10 -14.28 12.56
C THR A 67 -2.73 -13.85 11.15
N VAL A 68 -2.81 -14.77 10.19
CA VAL A 68 -2.71 -14.48 8.75
C VAL A 68 -4.14 -14.31 8.21
N PRO A 69 -4.63 -13.08 7.98
CA PRO A 69 -5.94 -12.89 7.36
C PRO A 69 -5.98 -13.51 5.97
N ALA A 70 -7.12 -14.12 5.63
CA ALA A 70 -7.35 -14.64 4.28
C ALA A 70 -7.46 -13.52 3.25
N ASP A 71 -6.97 -13.78 2.04
CA ASP A 71 -7.19 -12.94 0.87
C ASP A 71 -8.67 -12.98 0.44
N GLN A 72 -9.14 -11.94 -0.26
CA GLN A 72 -10.50 -11.87 -0.79
C GLN A 72 -10.52 -12.22 -2.28
N ALA A 73 -11.61 -12.86 -2.74
CA ALA A 73 -11.81 -13.15 -4.17
C ALA A 73 -11.89 -11.88 -5.05
N GLY A 74 -12.20 -10.72 -4.45
CA GLY A 74 -12.20 -9.43 -5.12
C GLY A 74 -12.34 -8.26 -4.15
N TYR A 75 -11.89 -7.09 -4.57
CA TYR A 75 -11.90 -5.87 -3.77
C TYR A 75 -12.73 -4.76 -4.43
N ALA A 76 -13.56 -4.09 -3.65
CA ALA A 76 -14.29 -2.92 -4.13
C ALA A 76 -13.33 -1.75 -4.38
N LEU A 77 -13.26 -1.29 -5.63
CA LEU A 77 -12.50 -0.10 -5.99
C LEU A 77 -13.25 1.16 -5.55
N PRO A 78 -12.54 2.22 -5.12
CA PRO A 78 -13.16 3.45 -4.62
C PRO A 78 -13.92 4.22 -5.71
N PHE A 79 -13.63 3.95 -6.98
CA PHE A 79 -14.30 4.51 -8.15
C PHE A 79 -14.02 3.63 -9.39
N PRO A 80 -14.79 3.78 -10.49
CA PRO A 80 -14.52 3.08 -11.75
C PRO A 80 -13.16 3.47 -12.38
N VAL A 81 -12.45 2.49 -12.93
CA VAL A 81 -11.13 2.67 -13.58
C VAL A 81 -11.26 2.41 -15.08
N THR A 82 -11.66 3.44 -15.80
CA THR A 82 -12.06 3.36 -17.21
C THR A 82 -10.99 3.88 -18.17
N ASP A 83 -10.02 4.67 -17.68
CA ASP A 83 -9.02 5.37 -18.48
C ASP A 83 -7.68 5.52 -17.74
N ARG A 84 -6.69 6.11 -18.41
CA ARG A 84 -5.36 6.37 -17.83
C ARG A 84 -5.43 7.28 -16.60
N ALA A 85 -6.28 8.31 -16.62
CA ALA A 85 -6.34 9.31 -15.53
C ALA A 85 -6.90 8.70 -14.24
N SER A 86 -7.99 7.94 -14.34
CA SER A 86 -8.57 7.16 -13.24
C SER A 86 -7.60 6.09 -12.73
N ALA A 87 -6.84 5.43 -13.60
CA ALA A 87 -5.82 4.46 -13.20
C ALA A 87 -4.67 5.08 -12.40
N LEU A 88 -4.14 6.23 -12.84
CA LEU A 88 -3.10 6.93 -12.09
C LEU A 88 -3.61 7.45 -10.75
N ARG A 89 -4.84 7.97 -10.70
CA ARG A 89 -5.49 8.39 -9.45
C ARG A 89 -5.63 7.21 -8.50
N LEU A 90 -6.03 6.04 -8.99
CA LEU A 90 -6.12 4.84 -8.17
C LEU A 90 -4.74 4.40 -7.67
N ALA A 91 -3.71 4.43 -8.53
CA ALA A 91 -2.34 4.08 -8.14
C ALA A 91 -1.82 4.96 -6.98
N VAL A 92 -2.05 6.28 -7.04
CA VAL A 92 -1.74 7.18 -5.92
C VAL A 92 -2.48 6.77 -4.65
N GLN A 93 -3.78 6.51 -4.76
CA GLN A 93 -4.61 6.19 -3.60
C GLN A 93 -4.28 4.83 -2.96
N VAL A 94 -3.89 3.84 -3.77
CA VAL A 94 -3.40 2.54 -3.30
C VAL A 94 -2.14 2.74 -2.47
N GLU A 95 -1.13 3.41 -3.03
CA GLU A 95 0.14 3.61 -2.34
C GLU A 95 -0.02 4.44 -1.06
N ASP A 96 -0.82 5.50 -1.07
CA ASP A 96 -1.11 6.31 0.13
C ASP A 96 -1.82 5.51 1.22
N ARG A 97 -2.78 4.66 0.85
CA ARG A 97 -3.51 3.83 1.81
C ARG A 97 -2.61 2.76 2.40
N THR A 98 -1.85 2.06 1.56
CA THR A 98 -0.90 1.04 2.02
C THR A 98 0.16 1.67 2.92
N ALA A 99 0.71 2.83 2.55
CA ALA A 99 1.59 3.63 3.41
C ALA A 99 0.95 3.92 4.79
N ALA A 100 -0.34 4.27 4.84
CA ALA A 100 -1.02 4.56 6.10
C ALA A 100 -1.11 3.33 7.02
N PHE A 101 -1.28 2.12 6.48
CA PHE A 101 -1.25 0.87 7.27
C PHE A 101 0.15 0.59 7.82
N TRP A 102 1.20 0.76 6.99
CA TRP A 102 2.58 0.62 7.44
C TRP A 102 2.96 1.65 8.50
N ARG A 103 2.49 2.89 8.37
CA ARG A 103 2.67 3.94 9.37
C ARG A 103 2.03 3.57 10.71
N ALA A 104 0.84 2.94 10.69
CA ALA A 104 0.14 2.52 11.90
C ALA A 104 0.87 1.37 12.63
N ALA A 105 1.70 0.59 11.94
CA ALA A 105 2.52 -0.46 12.53
C ALA A 105 3.77 0.07 13.26
N LEU A 106 4.31 1.24 12.87
CA LEU A 106 5.52 1.81 13.46
C LEU A 106 5.51 1.98 14.99
N PRO A 107 4.45 2.54 15.62
CA PRO A 107 4.45 2.75 17.08
C PRO A 107 4.37 1.45 17.88
N VAL A 108 3.87 0.36 17.29
CA VAL A 108 3.63 -0.92 17.99
C VAL A 108 4.65 -2.01 17.64
N THR A 109 5.47 -1.83 16.61
CA THR A 109 6.56 -2.74 16.23
C THR A 109 7.90 -2.27 16.81
N THR A 110 8.88 -3.17 16.95
CA THR A 110 10.24 -2.87 17.44
C THR A 110 11.29 -3.55 16.55
N GLY A 111 12.58 -3.21 16.74
CA GLY A 111 13.71 -3.87 16.09
C GLY A 111 13.54 -4.04 14.57
N ALA A 112 13.75 -5.25 14.07
CA ALA A 112 13.66 -5.58 12.66
C ALA A 112 12.26 -5.33 12.07
N ASP A 113 11.19 -5.52 12.85
CA ASP A 113 9.81 -5.29 12.40
C ASP A 113 9.55 -3.81 12.13
N ARG A 114 10.05 -2.93 13.02
CA ARG A 114 9.93 -1.48 12.82
C ARG A 114 10.71 -1.04 11.59
N THR A 115 11.92 -1.57 11.38
CA THR A 115 12.71 -1.28 10.19
C THR A 115 11.99 -1.74 8.92
N ARG A 116 11.40 -2.95 8.92
CA ARG A 116 10.58 -3.44 7.80
C ARG A 116 9.39 -2.53 7.52
N ALA A 117 8.64 -2.15 8.56
CA ALA A 117 7.50 -1.24 8.43
C ALA A 117 7.90 0.15 7.90
N LEU A 118 9.05 0.68 8.32
CA LEU A 118 9.55 1.96 7.85
C LEU A 118 9.99 1.91 6.37
N ASN A 119 10.73 0.88 5.98
CA ASN A 119 11.08 0.65 4.58
C ASN A 119 9.81 0.53 3.74
N ALA A 120 8.83 -0.22 4.26
CA ALA A 120 7.58 -0.43 3.59
C ALA A 120 6.77 0.85 3.36
N LEU A 121 6.66 1.68 4.40
CA LEU A 121 6.08 3.02 4.34
C LEU A 121 6.80 3.90 3.30
N THR A 122 8.13 3.93 3.35
CA THR A 122 8.95 4.79 2.48
C THR A 122 8.79 4.42 1.02
N ASP A 123 8.84 3.12 0.70
CA ASP A 123 8.66 2.63 -0.66
C ASP A 123 7.29 3.02 -1.25
N CYS A 124 6.22 2.88 -0.46
CA CYS A 124 4.88 3.28 -0.88
C CYS A 124 4.81 4.80 -1.11
N ALA A 125 5.37 5.60 -0.21
CA ALA A 125 5.39 7.05 -0.35
C ALA A 125 6.18 7.51 -1.59
N VAL A 126 7.30 6.86 -1.90
CA VAL A 126 8.08 7.12 -3.12
C VAL A 126 7.27 6.75 -4.37
N ARG A 127 6.59 5.60 -4.38
CA ARG A 127 5.73 5.22 -5.50
C ARG A 127 4.55 6.17 -5.68
N ALA A 128 3.87 6.56 -4.60
CA ALA A 128 2.79 7.56 -4.64
C ALA A 128 3.27 8.88 -5.29
N THR A 129 4.47 9.34 -4.91
CA THR A 129 5.09 10.55 -5.47
C THR A 129 5.36 10.42 -6.97
N ARG A 130 5.85 9.25 -7.42
CA ARG A 130 6.06 8.96 -8.84
C ARG A 130 4.74 8.94 -9.61
N TRP A 131 3.69 8.34 -9.05
CA TRP A 131 2.36 8.33 -9.67
C TRP A 131 1.74 9.72 -9.77
N ARG A 132 1.88 10.56 -8.72
CA ARG A 132 1.45 11.97 -8.80
C ARG A 132 2.16 12.73 -9.91
N ARG A 133 3.46 12.47 -10.10
CA ARG A 133 4.23 13.04 -11.22
C ARG A 133 3.67 12.58 -12.57
N SER A 134 3.45 11.28 -12.78
CA SER A 134 2.85 10.76 -14.03
C SER A 134 1.43 11.29 -14.28
N ALA A 135 0.71 11.65 -13.22
CA ALA A 135 -0.65 12.19 -13.26
C ALA A 135 -0.71 13.73 -13.38
N GLY A 136 0.41 14.44 -13.26
CA GLY A 136 0.42 15.90 -13.21
C GLY A 136 -0.25 16.49 -11.96
N ILE A 137 -0.31 15.74 -10.85
CA ILE A 137 -0.95 16.17 -9.59
C ILE A 137 0.06 16.93 -8.72
N THR A 138 -0.32 18.11 -8.23
CA THR A 138 0.44 18.91 -7.26
C THR A 138 -0.33 19.09 -5.94
N PRO A 139 0.34 19.16 -4.78
CA PRO A 139 1.78 18.92 -4.57
C PRO A 139 2.14 17.43 -4.78
N LEU A 140 3.39 17.18 -5.21
CA LEU A 140 3.88 15.81 -5.46
C LEU A 140 4.03 14.99 -4.17
N THR A 141 4.23 15.66 -3.04
CA THR A 141 4.37 15.06 -1.72
C THR A 141 3.23 15.55 -0.83
N VAL A 142 2.76 14.65 0.04
CA VAL A 142 1.84 15.03 1.11
C VAL A 142 2.71 15.37 2.33
N PRO A 143 2.47 16.49 3.02
CA PRO A 143 3.17 16.82 4.25
C PRO A 143 3.03 15.68 5.26
N PHE A 144 4.09 15.47 6.05
CA PHE A 144 3.99 14.54 7.17
C PHE A 144 2.91 15.04 8.15
N PRO A 145 2.00 14.18 8.63
CA PRO A 145 0.97 14.61 9.57
C PRO A 145 1.58 15.35 10.76
N GLY A 146 1.12 16.59 11.01
CA GLY A 146 1.66 17.46 12.05
C GLY A 146 2.71 18.48 11.60
N ARG A 147 3.05 18.54 10.30
CA ARG A 147 3.77 19.68 9.71
C ARG A 147 2.87 20.43 8.71
N PRO A 148 2.80 21.77 8.76
CA PRO A 148 2.09 22.53 7.73
C PRO A 148 2.77 22.32 6.36
N ALA A 149 1.95 22.46 5.32
CA ALA A 149 2.38 22.42 3.91
C ALA A 149 3.25 23.63 3.56
#